data_AF-K2NKQ8-F1
#
_entry.id   AF-K2NKQ8-F1
#
_cell.length_a   1.000
_cell.length_b   1.000
_cell.length_c   1.000
_cell.angle_alpha   90.00
_cell.angle_beta   90.00
_cell.angle_gamma   90.00
#
_symmetry.space_group_name_H-M   'P 1'
#
loop_
_entity.id
_entity.type
_entity.pdbx_description
1 polymer ?
#
loop_
_entity_poly.entity_id
_entity_poly.type
_entity_poly.pdbx_seq_one_letter_code
_entity_poly.pdbx_strand_id
1 'polypeptide(L)'
;LYLWVADSNHTVYFGPFSVETGAKRAFANTLLYSGDALYVLQGMGDGKTDSVFLFRIAEELSKIQSIVRTWIEVDAFFSGLSTPTTGLVGVLSDSSADDKWKDMYRCVDATVLGATRIEDGFKFTGHGARGIWPVNSRGENKPYTFVDFSFTLVATVVIEEMPPGGGSVPLLGAMLEDGVGTKFLGLACAENSMWETIFDEKTGQGGFWAPKFEYQVALMLNENNGFFYVDAELLATSDTMRRREERAHDVVGFYFGGDDSGWDSRVSVRNVFLYNRILTPEELRMVKKTGSPKHESSSSESSGPDSSVHESVYCVLLVSLGLWAIAVLYGM
;
A
#
# COMPACT_ATOMS: atom_id res chain seq x y z
N LEU A 1 -13.85 -22.03 4.58
CA LEU A 1 -14.47 -20.69 4.64
C LEU A 1 -13.34 -19.69 4.79
N TYR A 2 -13.42 -18.51 4.18
CA TYR A 2 -12.39 -17.47 4.27
C TYR A 2 -13.04 -16.20 4.79
N LEU A 3 -12.32 -15.45 5.64
CA LEU A 3 -12.83 -14.21 6.24
C LEU A 3 -12.04 -13.01 5.72
N TRP A 4 -12.78 -12.00 5.29
CA TRP A 4 -12.27 -10.73 4.78
C TRP A 4 -12.98 -9.60 5.50
N VAL A 5 -12.25 -8.52 5.74
CA VAL A 5 -12.82 -7.26 6.20
C VAL A 5 -12.38 -6.18 5.24
N ALA A 6 -13.33 -5.38 4.79
CA ALA A 6 -13.08 -4.29 3.87
C ALA A 6 -13.96 -3.09 4.20
N ASP A 7 -13.46 -1.90 3.85
CA ASP A 7 -14.26 -0.70 3.68
C ASP A 7 -14.18 -0.24 2.21
N SER A 8 -14.38 1.04 1.91
CA SER A 8 -14.26 1.55 0.53
C SER A 8 -12.83 1.58 -0.02
N ASN A 9 -11.81 1.49 0.83
CA ASN A 9 -10.41 1.69 0.49
C ASN A 9 -9.56 0.46 0.87
N HIS A 10 -9.75 -0.06 2.07
CA HIS A 10 -8.93 -1.07 2.71
C HIS A 10 -9.54 -2.46 2.57
N THR A 11 -8.69 -3.48 2.47
CA THR A 11 -9.11 -4.88 2.47
C THR A 11 -8.07 -5.70 3.20
N VAL A 12 -8.49 -6.48 4.19
CA VAL A 12 -7.62 -7.40 4.92
C VAL A 12 -8.18 -8.81 4.85
N TYR A 13 -7.31 -9.73 4.43
CA TYR A 13 -7.56 -11.16 4.46
C TYR A 13 -7.13 -11.77 5.80
N PHE A 14 -8.06 -12.43 6.49
CA PHE A 14 -7.80 -13.07 7.79
C PHE A 14 -7.41 -14.55 7.69
N GLY A 15 -7.45 -15.13 6.50
CA GLY A 15 -7.15 -16.55 6.33
C GLY A 15 -8.38 -17.44 6.25
N PRO A 16 -8.15 -18.77 6.11
CA PRO A 16 -9.20 -19.75 6.27
C PRO A 16 -9.71 -19.73 7.71
N PHE A 17 -11.02 -19.58 7.85
CA PHE A 17 -11.72 -19.95 9.05
C PHE A 17 -11.85 -21.47 9.07
N SER A 18 -10.97 -22.13 9.82
CA SER A 18 -11.00 -23.57 10.02
C SER A 18 -11.89 -23.89 11.22
N VAL A 19 -13.07 -24.42 10.95
CA VAL A 19 -13.74 -25.27 11.93
C VAL A 19 -13.39 -26.70 11.54
N GLU A 20 -12.54 -27.36 12.31
CA GLU A 20 -12.27 -28.78 12.13
C GLU A 20 -13.54 -29.57 12.42
N THR A 21 -14.21 -30.04 11.37
CA THR A 21 -15.43 -30.86 11.50
C THR A 21 -15.35 -32.13 10.68
N GLY A 22 -14.36 -32.98 10.96
CA GLY A 22 -14.31 -34.37 10.51
C GLY A 22 -14.65 -34.59 9.02
N ALA A 23 -15.50 -35.59 8.73
CA ALA A 23 -15.91 -35.95 7.37
C ALA A 23 -17.03 -35.07 6.77
N LYS A 24 -17.49 -34.03 7.48
CA LYS A 24 -18.59 -33.17 7.02
C LYS A 24 -18.05 -31.95 6.30
N ARG A 25 -18.52 -31.72 5.08
CA ARG A 25 -18.12 -30.60 4.23
C ARG A 25 -19.08 -29.42 4.45
N ALA A 26 -18.54 -28.23 4.65
CA ALA A 26 -19.34 -27.01 4.69
C ALA A 26 -19.85 -26.67 3.29
N PHE A 27 -21.15 -26.41 3.15
CA PHE A 27 -21.81 -26.09 1.88
C PHE A 27 -22.51 -24.72 1.88
N ALA A 28 -22.81 -24.16 3.05
CA ALA A 28 -23.41 -22.83 3.20
C ALA A 28 -22.84 -22.11 4.42
N ASN A 29 -22.67 -20.79 4.34
CA ASN A 29 -22.17 -19.98 5.44
C ASN A 29 -22.95 -18.66 5.53
N THR A 30 -23.19 -18.16 6.73
CA THR A 30 -23.75 -16.83 6.99
C THR A 30 -23.01 -16.20 8.16
N LEU A 31 -22.57 -14.96 7.98
CA LEU A 31 -21.94 -14.17 9.04
C LEU A 31 -23.00 -13.26 9.68
N LEU A 32 -23.05 -13.24 11.01
CA LEU A 32 -23.98 -12.40 11.77
C LEU A 32 -23.22 -11.62 12.84
N TYR A 33 -23.30 -10.30 12.81
CA TYR A 33 -22.88 -9.45 13.92
C TYR A 33 -24.11 -9.01 14.71
N SER A 34 -24.18 -9.37 16.00
CA SER A 34 -25.32 -9.04 16.85
C SER A 34 -24.91 -9.01 18.33
N GLY A 35 -25.33 -7.97 19.05
CA GLY A 35 -25.03 -7.80 20.48
C GLY A 35 -23.52 -7.80 20.77
N ASP A 36 -22.74 -7.09 19.97
CA ASP A 36 -21.28 -7.01 20.04
C ASP A 36 -20.55 -8.35 19.97
N ALA A 37 -21.13 -9.30 19.26
CA ALA A 37 -20.55 -10.59 18.98
C ALA A 37 -20.70 -10.94 17.51
N LEU A 38 -19.67 -11.60 16.98
CA LEU A 38 -19.64 -12.10 15.61
C LEU A 38 -19.87 -13.61 15.63
N TYR A 39 -20.77 -14.06 14.78
CA TYR A 39 -21.18 -15.45 14.66
C TYR A 39 -21.07 -15.92 13.21
N VAL A 40 -20.68 -17.18 13.04
CA VAL A 40 -20.72 -17.89 11.76
C VAL A 40 -21.73 -19.02 11.87
N LEU A 41 -22.78 -18.95 11.07
CA LEU A 41 -23.71 -20.05 10.84
C LEU A 41 -23.21 -20.87 9.66
N GLN A 42 -22.94 -22.16 9.84
CA GLN A 42 -22.45 -23.06 8.80
C GLN A 42 -23.39 -24.24 8.59
N GLY A 43 -23.85 -24.41 7.35
CA GLY A 43 -24.46 -25.66 6.88
C GLY A 43 -23.36 -26.65 6.51
N MET A 44 -23.38 -27.83 7.13
CA MET A 44 -22.41 -28.90 6.91
C MET A 44 -23.11 -30.23 6.67
N GLY A 45 -22.58 -31.05 5.76
CA GLY A 45 -23.14 -32.36 5.47
C GLY A 45 -22.14 -33.35 4.88
N ASP A 46 -22.54 -34.61 4.83
CA ASP A 46 -21.79 -35.73 4.27
C ASP A 46 -22.51 -36.40 3.08
N GLY A 47 -23.53 -35.74 2.54
CA GLY A 47 -24.41 -36.24 1.48
C GLY A 47 -25.53 -37.15 1.97
N LYS A 48 -25.56 -37.51 3.27
CA LYS A 48 -26.65 -38.28 3.89
C LYS A 48 -27.38 -37.50 4.97
N THR A 49 -26.65 -36.63 5.67
CA THR A 49 -27.19 -35.80 6.74
C THR A 49 -26.67 -34.38 6.64
N ASP A 50 -27.59 -33.43 6.77
CA ASP A 50 -27.27 -32.00 6.86
C ASP A 50 -27.43 -31.55 8.31
N SER A 51 -26.55 -30.65 8.73
CA SER A 51 -26.54 -30.07 10.07
C SER A 51 -26.17 -28.61 9.96
N VAL A 52 -26.75 -27.78 10.83
CA VAL A 52 -26.42 -26.36 10.91
C VAL A 52 -25.72 -26.12 12.24
N PHE A 53 -24.53 -25.53 12.17
CA PHE A 53 -23.72 -25.19 13.33
C PHE A 53 -23.62 -23.67 13.46
N LEU A 54 -23.70 -23.18 14.69
CA LEU A 54 -23.50 -21.77 15.01
C LEU A 54 -22.24 -21.65 15.86
N PHE A 55 -21.25 -20.91 15.35
CA PHE A 55 -20.00 -20.65 16.04
C PHE A 55 -19.94 -19.17 16.43
N ARG A 56 -19.50 -18.88 17.65
CA ARG A 56 -19.13 -17.52 18.06
C ARG A 56 -17.63 -17.33 17.84
N ILE A 57 -17.23 -16.29 17.12
CA ILE A 57 -15.85 -16.07 16.66
C ILE A 57 -15.26 -14.83 17.31
N ALA A 58 -15.06 -14.93 18.63
CA ALA A 58 -14.67 -13.79 19.48
C ALA A 58 -13.22 -13.33 19.21
N GLU A 59 -12.30 -14.26 18.93
CA GLU A 59 -10.90 -13.93 18.63
C GLU A 59 -10.78 -13.18 17.30
N GLU A 60 -11.49 -13.63 16.28
CA GLU A 60 -11.58 -12.98 14.97
C GLU A 60 -12.16 -11.58 15.12
N LEU A 61 -13.28 -11.43 15.84
CA LEU A 61 -13.88 -10.11 16.10
C LEU A 61 -12.89 -9.16 16.78
N SER A 62 -12.13 -9.63 17.78
CA SER A 62 -11.13 -8.80 18.45
C SER A 62 -10.02 -8.34 17.50
N LYS A 63 -9.56 -9.21 16.59
CA LYS A 63 -8.55 -8.85 15.59
C LYS A 63 -9.12 -7.87 14.56
N ILE A 64 -10.37 -8.07 14.11
CA ILE A 64 -11.08 -7.14 13.22
C ILE A 64 -11.20 -5.76 13.85
N GLN A 65 -11.64 -5.67 15.10
CA GLN A 65 -11.76 -4.40 15.82
C GLN A 65 -10.41 -3.70 15.96
N SER A 66 -9.31 -4.44 16.19
CA SER A 66 -7.95 -3.88 16.22
C SER A 66 -7.54 -3.27 14.87
N ILE A 67 -7.84 -3.95 13.77
CA ILE A 67 -7.52 -3.46 12.42
C ILE A 67 -8.36 -2.24 12.05
N VAL A 68 -9.68 -2.30 12.27
CA VAL A 68 -10.58 -1.17 11.99
C VAL A 68 -10.20 0.06 12.84
N ARG A 69 -9.80 -0.14 14.10
CA ARG A 69 -9.26 0.95 14.92
C ARG A 69 -7.99 1.55 14.33
N THR A 70 -7.09 0.70 13.82
CA THR A 70 -5.86 1.16 13.15
C THR A 70 -6.21 2.05 11.95
N TRP A 71 -7.18 1.66 11.12
CA TRP A 71 -7.60 2.47 9.96
C TRP A 71 -8.09 3.87 10.38
N ILE A 72 -8.92 3.93 11.41
CA ILE A 72 -9.44 5.19 11.95
C ILE A 72 -8.31 6.08 12.50
N GLU A 73 -7.36 5.48 13.23
CA GLU A 73 -6.22 6.21 13.82
C GLU A 73 -5.28 6.77 12.74
N VAL A 74 -5.00 5.99 11.70
CA VAL A 74 -4.16 6.41 10.57
C VAL A 74 -4.85 7.51 9.75
N ASP A 75 -6.15 7.39 9.48
CA ASP A 75 -6.92 8.43 8.81
C ASP A 75 -6.97 9.72 9.63
N ALA A 76 -7.18 9.62 10.95
CA ALA A 76 -7.18 10.78 11.84
C ALA A 76 -5.82 11.49 11.86
N PHE A 77 -4.73 10.71 11.88
CA PHE A 77 -3.36 11.23 11.82
C PHE A 77 -3.10 12.03 10.53
N PHE A 78 -3.37 11.45 9.35
CA PHE A 78 -3.12 12.13 8.08
C PHE A 78 -4.08 13.29 7.84
N SER A 79 -5.32 13.18 8.28
CA SER A 79 -6.27 14.31 8.27
C SER A 79 -5.76 15.47 9.13
N GLY A 80 -5.16 15.19 10.29
CA GLY A 80 -4.50 16.20 11.13
C GLY A 80 -3.32 16.89 10.45
N LEU A 81 -2.63 16.21 9.53
CA LEU A 81 -1.58 16.77 8.68
C LEU A 81 -2.11 17.46 7.40
N SER A 82 -3.43 17.53 7.25
CA SER A 82 -4.15 17.97 6.04
C SER A 82 -3.87 17.11 4.80
N THR A 83 -3.29 15.92 4.96
CA THR A 83 -3.11 14.97 3.85
C THR A 83 -4.45 14.33 3.52
N PRO A 84 -4.86 14.27 2.23
CA PRO A 84 -6.12 13.64 1.84
C PRO A 84 -6.17 12.18 2.25
N THR A 85 -7.25 11.76 2.91
CA THR A 85 -7.51 10.36 3.30
C THR A 85 -8.60 9.71 2.45
N THR A 86 -9.41 10.51 1.75
CA THR A 86 -10.37 9.99 0.77
C THR A 86 -9.63 9.21 -0.31
N GLY A 87 -9.93 7.92 -0.40
CA GLY A 87 -9.31 7.00 -1.35
C GLY A 87 -7.87 6.62 -1.02
N LEU A 88 -7.34 6.97 0.16
CA LEU A 88 -6.04 6.50 0.64
C LEU A 88 -6.19 5.03 1.06
N VAL A 89 -5.34 4.15 0.53
CA VAL A 89 -5.47 2.70 0.66
C VAL A 89 -4.29 2.07 1.42
N GLY A 90 -3.12 2.66 1.31
CA GLY A 90 -1.91 2.13 1.93
C GLY A 90 -0.88 3.22 2.13
N VAL A 91 -0.11 3.12 3.22
CA VAL A 91 1.01 4.04 3.48
C VAL A 91 2.22 3.27 3.98
N LEU A 92 3.34 3.43 3.28
CA LEU A 92 4.65 2.94 3.71
C LEU A 92 5.46 4.13 4.23
N SER A 93 5.53 4.27 5.55
CA SER A 93 6.33 5.30 6.21
C SER A 93 7.15 4.68 7.34
N ASP A 94 6.54 3.91 8.24
CA ASP A 94 7.30 3.25 9.30
C ASP A 94 8.16 2.10 8.75
N SER A 95 9.48 2.25 8.86
CA SER A 95 10.43 1.19 8.54
C SER A 95 10.59 0.32 9.79
N SER A 96 10.26 -0.97 9.74
CA SER A 96 10.41 -1.87 10.89
C SER A 96 11.80 -2.53 10.94
N ALA A 97 12.10 -3.32 11.97
CA ALA A 97 13.41 -3.97 12.13
C ALA A 97 13.68 -5.11 11.13
N ASP A 98 12.64 -5.59 10.44
CA ASP A 98 12.72 -6.69 9.49
C ASP A 98 12.92 -6.17 8.05
N ASP A 99 13.16 -7.08 7.10
CA ASP A 99 13.18 -6.86 5.65
C ASP A 99 11.81 -6.47 5.05
N LYS A 100 10.96 -5.84 5.87
CA LYS A 100 9.59 -5.42 5.57
C LYS A 100 9.41 -3.92 5.82
N TRP A 101 8.83 -3.27 4.84
CA TRP A 101 8.28 -1.92 4.97
C TRP A 101 6.79 -2.04 5.24
N LYS A 102 6.40 -1.70 6.47
CA LYS A 102 5.04 -1.99 6.95
C LYS A 102 4.04 -1.01 6.39
N ASP A 103 2.89 -1.53 5.98
CA ASP A 103 1.73 -0.70 5.68
C ASP A 103 1.08 -0.25 6.98
N MET A 104 0.94 1.06 7.14
CA MET A 104 0.31 1.66 8.32
C MET A 104 -1.14 1.21 8.49
N TYR A 105 -1.86 0.92 7.40
CA TYR A 105 -3.22 0.36 7.46
C TYR A 105 -3.23 -1.16 7.74
N ARG A 106 -2.06 -1.79 7.83
CA ARG A 106 -1.87 -3.22 8.10
C ARG A 106 -2.59 -4.12 7.09
N CYS A 107 -2.70 -3.69 5.83
CA CYS A 107 -3.33 -4.46 4.77
C CYS A 107 -2.29 -5.30 4.02
N VAL A 108 -1.32 -4.66 3.40
CA VAL A 108 -0.29 -5.33 2.60
C VAL A 108 1.06 -4.68 2.87
N ASP A 109 2.00 -5.41 3.47
CA ASP A 109 3.36 -4.92 3.65
C ASP A 109 4.17 -5.00 2.34
N ALA A 110 5.18 -4.14 2.18
CA ALA A 110 6.18 -4.29 1.14
C ALA A 110 7.41 -5.06 1.66
N THR A 111 8.06 -5.80 0.76
CA THR A 111 9.33 -6.49 1.04
C THR A 111 10.48 -5.65 0.51
N VAL A 112 11.55 -5.50 1.30
CA VAL A 112 12.73 -4.72 0.93
C VAL A 112 13.98 -5.59 1.05
N LEU A 113 14.74 -5.66 -0.04
CA LEU A 113 15.97 -6.45 -0.14
C LEU A 113 17.17 -5.54 -0.40
N GLY A 114 18.28 -5.76 0.33
CA GLY A 114 19.56 -5.10 0.05
C GLY A 114 19.59 -3.59 0.29
N ALA A 115 18.57 -3.01 0.94
CA ALA A 115 18.49 -1.59 1.23
C ALA A 115 18.80 -1.29 2.71
N THR A 116 19.31 -0.10 2.98
CA THR A 116 19.56 0.38 4.34
C THR A 116 18.34 1.14 4.85
N ARG A 117 17.85 0.79 6.03
CA ARG A 117 16.76 1.51 6.69
C ARG A 117 17.15 2.97 6.97
N ILE A 118 16.23 3.88 6.69
CA ILE A 118 16.30 5.28 7.11
C ILE A 118 15.00 5.67 7.79
N GLU A 119 14.96 6.85 8.39
CA GLU A 119 13.71 7.43 8.88
C GLU A 119 12.70 7.48 7.72
N ASP A 120 11.45 7.12 8.00
CA ASP A 120 10.33 7.08 7.06
C ASP A 120 10.49 6.23 5.77
N GLY A 121 11.52 5.38 5.67
CA GLY A 121 11.71 4.53 4.49
C GLY A 121 13.07 3.85 4.37
N PHE A 122 13.57 3.76 3.13
CA PHE A 122 14.77 2.98 2.80
C PHE A 122 15.68 3.72 1.83
N LYS A 123 16.98 3.52 2.01
CA LYS A 123 18.04 3.92 1.09
C LYS A 123 18.51 2.69 0.33
N PHE A 124 18.23 2.66 -0.96
CA PHE A 124 18.64 1.62 -1.89
C PHE A 124 20.05 1.95 -2.38
N THR A 125 21.00 1.06 -2.10
CA THR A 125 22.40 1.16 -2.50
C THR A 125 22.89 -0.21 -2.94
N GLY A 126 23.61 -0.29 -4.05
CA GLY A 126 24.22 -1.50 -4.53
C GLY A 126 23.32 -2.35 -5.42
N HIS A 127 23.97 -3.32 -6.06
CA HIS A 127 23.35 -4.23 -7.01
C HIS A 127 22.23 -5.06 -6.36
N GLY A 128 21.03 -5.04 -6.95
CA GLY A 128 19.88 -5.82 -6.49
C GLY A 128 19.13 -5.23 -5.29
N ALA A 129 19.49 -4.03 -4.83
CA ALA A 129 18.75 -3.34 -3.79
C ALA A 129 17.39 -2.84 -4.32
N ARG A 130 16.29 -3.41 -3.81
CA ARG A 130 14.93 -3.12 -4.28
C ARG A 130 13.87 -3.29 -3.22
N GLY A 131 12.78 -2.56 -3.36
CA GLY A 131 11.54 -2.72 -2.62
C GLY A 131 10.43 -3.18 -3.54
N ILE A 132 9.56 -4.08 -3.07
CA ILE A 132 8.40 -4.57 -3.82
C ILE A 132 7.18 -4.47 -2.92
N TRP A 133 6.14 -3.76 -3.38
CA TRP A 133 4.84 -3.66 -2.72
C TRP A 133 3.78 -4.43 -3.52
N PRO A 134 3.47 -5.69 -3.16
CA PRO A 134 2.73 -6.63 -3.99
C PRO A 134 1.20 -6.52 -3.85
N VAL A 135 0.68 -5.30 -3.98
CA VAL A 135 -0.70 -4.96 -3.62
C VAL A 135 -1.81 -5.67 -4.41
N ASN A 136 -1.49 -6.28 -5.56
CA ASN A 136 -2.46 -7.02 -6.37
C ASN A 136 -1.93 -8.42 -6.74
N SER A 137 -1.12 -9.02 -5.86
CA SER A 137 -0.54 -10.34 -6.12
C SER A 137 -1.55 -11.49 -5.86
N ARG A 138 -1.50 -12.51 -6.72
CA ARG A 138 -2.44 -13.66 -6.71
C ARG A 138 -2.34 -14.53 -5.46
N GLY A 139 -1.15 -14.61 -4.84
CA GLY A 139 -0.91 -15.46 -3.67
C GLY A 139 -1.73 -15.04 -2.44
N GLU A 140 -2.10 -13.76 -2.35
CA GLU A 140 -2.87 -13.18 -1.25
C GLU A 140 -4.28 -12.75 -1.67
N ASN A 141 -4.85 -13.44 -2.66
CA ASN A 141 -6.19 -13.17 -3.21
C ASN A 141 -6.40 -11.78 -3.85
N LYS A 142 -5.38 -11.13 -4.43
CA LYS A 142 -5.52 -9.88 -5.21
C LYS A 142 -6.32 -8.76 -4.48
N PRO A 143 -5.81 -8.21 -3.36
CA PRO A 143 -6.61 -7.28 -2.56
C PRO A 143 -6.96 -5.98 -3.30
N TYR A 144 -6.06 -5.46 -4.15
CA TYR A 144 -6.25 -4.14 -4.79
C TYR A 144 -6.28 -4.19 -6.32
N THR A 145 -7.34 -4.77 -6.89
CA THR A 145 -7.54 -4.80 -8.36
C THR A 145 -7.78 -3.43 -8.99
N PHE A 146 -8.05 -2.38 -8.20
CA PHE A 146 -8.21 -1.02 -8.73
C PHE A 146 -6.95 -0.50 -9.43
N VAL A 147 -5.76 -0.98 -9.06
CA VAL A 147 -4.48 -0.57 -9.67
C VAL A 147 -4.38 -0.97 -11.14
N ASP A 148 -5.25 -1.86 -11.60
CA ASP A 148 -5.38 -2.18 -13.02
C ASP A 148 -6.07 -1.06 -13.82
N PHE A 149 -6.84 -0.19 -13.17
CA PHE A 149 -7.70 0.80 -13.82
C PHE A 149 -7.27 2.22 -13.48
N SER A 150 -7.31 2.59 -12.19
CA SER A 150 -7.03 3.94 -11.75
C SER A 150 -6.38 3.98 -10.37
N PHE A 151 -5.25 4.69 -10.25
CA PHE A 151 -4.57 4.89 -8.98
C PHE A 151 -3.65 6.12 -8.99
N THR A 152 -3.26 6.58 -7.80
CA THR A 152 -2.14 7.50 -7.60
C THR A 152 -1.16 6.88 -6.61
N LEU A 153 0.12 6.81 -6.98
CA LEU A 153 1.20 6.48 -6.06
C LEU A 153 2.06 7.72 -5.87
N VAL A 154 2.21 8.18 -4.63
CA VAL A 154 3.07 9.31 -4.25
C VAL A 154 4.21 8.81 -3.40
N ALA A 155 5.42 9.32 -3.61
CA ALA A 155 6.57 9.03 -2.77
C ALA A 155 7.46 10.27 -2.61
N THR A 156 8.26 10.28 -1.54
CA THR A 156 9.36 11.22 -1.39
C THR A 156 10.65 10.53 -1.81
N VAL A 157 11.41 11.13 -2.73
CA VAL A 157 12.66 10.57 -3.24
C VAL A 157 13.82 11.53 -3.09
N VAL A 158 14.98 10.99 -2.74
CA VAL A 158 16.27 11.71 -2.75
C VAL A 158 17.25 10.92 -3.58
N ILE A 159 17.80 11.54 -4.62
CA ILE A 159 18.82 10.95 -5.47
C ILE A 159 20.16 11.41 -4.92
N GLU A 160 20.99 10.52 -4.38
CA GLU A 160 22.24 10.91 -3.71
C GLU A 160 23.29 11.37 -4.72
N GLU A 161 23.45 10.60 -5.78
CA GLU A 161 24.35 10.84 -6.91
C GLU A 161 24.01 9.89 -8.06
N MET A 162 24.42 10.26 -9.28
CA MET A 162 24.31 9.36 -10.44
C MET A 162 25.40 8.28 -10.34
N PRO A 163 25.06 6.99 -10.43
CA PRO A 163 26.07 5.94 -10.52
C PRO A 163 26.95 6.10 -11.77
N PRO A 164 28.25 5.78 -11.66
CA PRO A 164 29.14 5.74 -12.81
C PRO A 164 28.74 4.60 -13.75
N GLY A 165 28.61 4.88 -15.06
CA GLY A 165 28.43 3.84 -16.09
C GLY A 165 27.26 4.03 -17.07
N GLY A 166 26.51 5.13 -16.99
CA GLY A 166 25.70 5.65 -18.11
C GLY A 166 24.35 5.00 -18.38
N GLY A 167 23.83 4.20 -17.45
CA GLY A 167 22.46 3.68 -17.49
C GLY A 167 21.47 4.58 -16.74
N SER A 168 20.20 4.58 -17.17
CA SER A 168 19.11 5.20 -16.41
C SER A 168 18.83 4.40 -15.13
N VAL A 169 18.68 5.11 -14.01
CA VAL A 169 18.46 4.51 -12.68
C VAL A 169 16.97 4.51 -12.36
N PRO A 170 16.32 3.34 -12.21
CA PRO A 170 14.92 3.28 -11.81
C PRO A 170 14.76 3.77 -10.36
N LEU A 171 13.68 4.51 -10.11
CA LEU A 171 13.34 5.03 -8.78
C LEU A 171 12.11 4.34 -8.21
N LEU A 172 11.02 4.33 -8.97
CA LEU A 172 9.79 3.64 -8.62
C LEU A 172 8.88 3.48 -9.84
N GLY A 173 7.96 2.53 -9.76
CA GLY A 173 6.96 2.32 -10.80
C GLY A 173 5.97 1.23 -10.48
N ALA A 174 4.98 1.08 -11.36
CA ALA A 174 4.04 -0.02 -11.38
C ALA A 174 4.56 -1.14 -12.29
N MET A 175 4.37 -2.38 -11.86
CA MET A 175 4.86 -3.57 -12.55
C MET A 175 3.75 -4.54 -12.92
N LEU A 176 3.90 -5.19 -14.09
CA LEU A 176 3.00 -6.24 -14.56
C LEU A 176 3.49 -7.63 -14.11
N GLU A 177 2.59 -8.61 -14.11
CA GLU A 177 2.87 -10.03 -13.78
C GLU A 177 3.82 -10.74 -14.79
N ASP A 178 4.21 -10.08 -15.88
CA ASP A 178 4.82 -10.69 -17.08
C ASP A 178 6.32 -11.02 -16.99
N GLY A 179 6.95 -10.75 -15.85
CA GLY A 179 8.39 -10.95 -15.66
C GLY A 179 9.28 -9.90 -16.34
N VAL A 180 8.72 -8.93 -17.07
CA VAL A 180 9.42 -7.76 -17.65
C VAL A 180 9.27 -6.53 -16.72
N GLY A 181 9.02 -6.81 -15.43
CA GLY A 181 8.27 -6.03 -14.44
C GLY A 181 8.74 -4.63 -14.06
N THR A 182 9.22 -3.79 -14.97
CA THR A 182 9.49 -2.36 -14.71
C THR A 182 9.04 -1.42 -15.83
N LYS A 183 8.58 -1.97 -16.97
CA LYS A 183 8.33 -1.19 -18.21
C LYS A 183 6.89 -0.70 -18.42
N PHE A 184 6.00 -0.84 -17.46
CA PHE A 184 4.61 -0.39 -17.62
C PHE A 184 4.46 1.10 -17.32
N LEU A 185 4.61 1.51 -16.07
CA LEU A 185 4.57 2.90 -15.65
C LEU A 185 5.68 3.16 -14.65
N GLY A 186 6.77 3.80 -15.07
CA GLY A 186 7.98 3.94 -14.25
C GLY A 186 8.63 5.32 -14.33
N LEU A 187 9.28 5.72 -13.23
CA LEU A 187 10.10 6.92 -13.15
C LEU A 187 11.55 6.52 -12.88
N ALA A 188 12.46 7.10 -13.65
CA ALA A 188 13.90 6.87 -13.57
C ALA A 188 14.67 8.20 -13.70
N CYS A 189 15.97 8.15 -13.43
CA CYS A 189 16.90 9.24 -13.63
C CYS A 189 17.93 8.88 -14.70
N ALA A 190 18.02 9.70 -15.75
CA ALA A 190 19.01 9.53 -16.80
C ALA A 190 20.35 10.20 -16.44
N GLU A 191 21.45 9.72 -17.02
CA GLU A 191 22.82 10.23 -16.79
C GLU A 191 22.95 11.73 -17.05
N ASN A 192 22.21 12.26 -18.04
CA ASN A 192 22.18 13.67 -18.39
C ASN A 192 21.44 14.57 -17.37
N SER A 193 21.16 14.05 -16.17
CA SER A 193 20.44 14.73 -15.09
C SER A 193 18.99 15.10 -15.44
N MET A 194 18.39 14.39 -16.40
CA MET A 194 16.98 14.53 -16.73
C MET A 194 16.17 13.40 -16.10
N TRP A 195 14.91 13.71 -15.78
CA TRP A 195 13.94 12.69 -15.43
C TRP A 195 13.65 11.84 -16.66
N GLU A 196 13.49 10.55 -16.46
CA GLU A 196 13.11 9.59 -17.49
C GLU A 196 11.78 8.94 -17.08
N THR A 197 10.79 8.97 -17.97
CA THR A 197 9.45 8.43 -17.72
C THR A 197 9.16 7.29 -18.66
N ILE A 198 8.55 6.22 -18.15
CA ILE A 198 8.20 5.04 -18.91
C ILE A 198 6.67 4.93 -18.98
N PHE A 199 6.16 4.83 -20.19
CA PHE A 199 4.74 4.62 -20.52
C PHE A 199 4.65 3.46 -21.53
N ASP A 200 4.24 2.27 -21.07
CA ASP A 200 4.12 1.07 -21.91
C ASP A 200 5.33 0.85 -22.83
N GLU A 201 6.48 0.59 -22.21
CA GLU A 201 7.77 0.36 -22.88
C GLU A 201 8.35 1.58 -23.61
N LYS A 202 7.59 2.67 -23.77
CA LYS A 202 8.07 3.92 -24.37
C LYS A 202 8.70 4.79 -23.30
N THR A 203 9.95 5.14 -23.54
CA THR A 203 10.71 6.05 -22.70
C THR A 203 10.57 7.49 -23.21
N GLY A 204 10.33 8.43 -22.30
CA GLY A 204 10.36 9.87 -22.53
C GLY A 204 11.32 10.55 -21.56
N GLN A 205 11.73 11.78 -21.88
CA GLN A 205 12.54 12.61 -21.01
C GLN A 205 11.74 13.81 -20.51
N GLY A 206 11.92 14.14 -19.23
CA GLY A 206 11.30 15.27 -18.55
C GLY A 206 12.29 16.37 -18.21
N GLY A 207 11.95 17.21 -17.22
CA GLY A 207 12.83 18.27 -16.72
C GLY A 207 14.11 17.76 -16.06
N PHE A 208 14.90 18.70 -15.53
CA PHE A 208 16.13 18.37 -14.80
C PHE A 208 15.87 18.01 -13.34
N TRP A 209 16.69 17.12 -12.80
CA TRP A 209 16.81 16.87 -11.36
C TRP A 209 18.22 17.21 -10.87
N ALA A 210 18.37 17.36 -9.56
CA ALA A 210 19.64 17.63 -8.92
C ALA A 210 19.88 16.63 -7.77
N PRO A 211 21.12 16.18 -7.57
CA PRO A 211 21.43 15.27 -6.49
C PRO A 211 21.28 15.94 -5.11
N LYS A 212 20.93 15.14 -4.10
CA LYS A 212 20.74 15.54 -2.69
C LYS A 212 19.58 16.52 -2.45
N PHE A 213 18.69 16.64 -3.44
CA PHE A 213 17.41 17.33 -3.28
C PHE A 213 16.29 16.32 -3.04
N GLU A 214 15.33 16.74 -2.24
CA GLU A 214 14.15 15.97 -1.91
C GLU A 214 12.98 16.35 -2.82
N TYR A 215 12.51 15.38 -3.60
CA TYR A 215 11.41 15.54 -4.53
C TYR A 215 10.19 14.76 -4.05
N GLN A 216 9.00 15.38 -4.07
CA GLN A 216 7.76 14.61 -4.07
C GLN A 216 7.52 14.17 -5.51
N VAL A 217 7.39 12.87 -5.75
CA VAL A 217 7.05 12.32 -7.06
C VAL A 217 5.72 11.62 -6.98
N ALA A 218 4.91 11.77 -8.01
CA ALA A 218 3.67 11.02 -8.14
C ALA A 218 3.57 10.40 -9.52
N LEU A 219 3.13 9.14 -9.57
CA LEU A 219 2.76 8.46 -10.79
C LEU A 219 1.31 8.02 -10.70
N MET A 220 0.58 8.24 -11.79
CA MET A 220 -0.86 8.02 -11.83
C MET A 220 -1.24 7.25 -13.09
N LEU A 221 -2.19 6.35 -12.95
CA LEU A 221 -2.87 5.70 -14.05
C LEU A 221 -4.35 6.05 -13.95
N ASN A 222 -4.98 6.44 -15.06
CA ASN A 222 -6.41 6.59 -15.20
C ASN A 222 -6.88 5.99 -16.53
N GLU A 223 -7.39 4.77 -16.50
CA GLU A 223 -7.71 3.95 -17.67
C GLU A 223 -6.48 3.78 -18.59
N ASN A 224 -6.44 4.50 -19.71
CA ASN A 224 -5.34 4.54 -20.67
C ASN A 224 -4.45 5.80 -20.54
N ASN A 225 -4.64 6.60 -19.49
CA ASN A 225 -3.88 7.82 -19.28
C ASN A 225 -2.86 7.63 -18.16
N GLY A 226 -1.58 7.86 -18.45
CA GLY A 226 -0.51 7.87 -17.46
C GLY A 226 -0.05 9.30 -17.19
N PHE A 227 0.26 9.62 -15.93
CA PHE A 227 0.78 10.94 -15.54
C PHE A 227 1.95 10.81 -14.58
N PHE A 228 2.94 11.68 -14.73
CA PHE A 228 4.01 11.90 -13.75
C PHE A 228 4.00 13.34 -13.26
N TYR A 229 4.13 13.52 -11.96
CA TYR A 229 4.30 14.81 -11.31
C TYR A 229 5.56 14.84 -10.46
N VAL A 230 6.21 16.00 -10.41
CA VAL A 230 7.30 16.32 -9.48
C VAL A 230 6.92 17.58 -8.74
N ASP A 231 6.89 17.52 -7.40
CA ASP A 231 6.46 18.60 -6.50
C ASP A 231 5.13 19.25 -6.92
N ALA A 232 4.17 18.39 -7.30
CA ALA A 232 2.84 18.75 -7.81
C ALA A 232 2.82 19.55 -9.13
N GLU A 233 3.93 19.56 -9.88
CA GLU A 233 4.01 20.05 -11.25
C GLU A 233 4.03 18.89 -12.26
N LEU A 234 3.26 19.02 -13.33
CA LEU A 234 3.15 17.97 -14.35
C LEU A 234 4.48 17.82 -15.09
N LEU A 235 5.10 16.64 -14.97
CA LEU A 235 6.34 16.29 -15.63
C LEU A 235 6.09 15.71 -17.02
N ALA A 236 5.17 14.75 -17.12
CA ALA A 236 4.85 14.06 -18.36
C ALA A 236 3.45 13.44 -18.31
N THR A 237 2.87 13.21 -19.49
CA THR A 237 1.59 12.51 -19.65
C THR A 237 1.62 11.62 -20.90
N SER A 238 0.81 10.57 -20.90
CA SER A 238 0.51 9.76 -22.06
C SER A 238 -0.97 9.37 -22.04
N ASP A 239 -1.64 9.41 -23.19
CA ASP A 239 -3.02 8.96 -23.41
C ASP A 239 -3.09 7.65 -24.23
N THR A 240 -1.94 7.03 -24.48
CA THR A 240 -1.81 5.82 -25.33
C THR A 240 -1.44 4.57 -24.55
N MET A 241 -1.63 4.57 -23.23
CA MET A 241 -1.37 3.39 -22.41
C MET A 241 -2.37 2.28 -22.77
N ARG A 242 -1.93 1.02 -22.72
CA ARG A 242 -2.78 -0.16 -22.86
C ARG A 242 -3.78 -0.20 -21.71
N ARG A 243 -5.06 -0.32 -22.07
CA ARG A 243 -6.12 -0.55 -21.08
C ARG A 243 -5.99 -1.94 -20.49
N ARG A 244 -6.63 -2.15 -19.33
CA ARG A 244 -6.67 -3.46 -18.68
C ARG A 244 -7.07 -4.59 -19.64
N GLU A 245 -8.08 -4.38 -20.48
CA GLU A 245 -8.61 -5.39 -21.41
C GLU A 245 -7.63 -5.73 -22.55
N GLU A 246 -6.67 -4.85 -22.81
CA GLU A 246 -5.64 -5.00 -23.85
C GLU A 246 -4.34 -5.60 -23.30
N ARG A 247 -4.18 -5.62 -21.96
CA ARG A 247 -3.00 -6.17 -21.31
C ARG A 247 -3.14 -7.69 -21.16
N ALA A 248 -2.06 -8.40 -21.45
CA ALA A 248 -1.95 -9.83 -21.16
C ALA A 248 -1.81 -10.13 -19.66
N HIS A 249 -1.36 -9.15 -18.87
CA HIS A 249 -1.03 -9.29 -17.47
C HIS A 249 -1.60 -8.11 -16.66
N ASP A 250 -2.06 -8.41 -15.44
CA ASP A 250 -2.51 -7.40 -14.48
C ASP A 250 -1.30 -6.69 -13.86
N VAL A 251 -1.51 -5.48 -13.37
CA VAL A 251 -0.56 -4.78 -12.49
C VAL A 251 -0.52 -5.54 -11.17
N VAL A 252 0.64 -6.04 -10.75
CA VAL A 252 0.77 -6.85 -9.52
C VAL A 252 1.21 -6.05 -8.30
N GLY A 253 1.77 -4.86 -8.52
CA GLY A 253 2.24 -4.01 -7.45
C GLY A 253 3.20 -2.91 -7.92
N PHE A 254 3.98 -2.43 -6.97
CA PHE A 254 4.93 -1.34 -7.17
C PHE A 254 6.35 -1.77 -6.81
N TYR A 255 7.33 -1.22 -7.52
CA TYR A 255 8.74 -1.37 -7.18
C TYR A 255 9.32 -0.04 -6.70
N PHE A 256 10.37 -0.12 -5.87
CA PHE A 256 11.14 1.00 -5.36
C PHE A 256 12.63 0.69 -5.48
N GLY A 257 13.43 1.68 -5.88
CA GLY A 257 14.87 1.52 -6.06
C GLY A 257 15.24 0.76 -7.33
N GLY A 258 16.39 0.08 -7.27
CA GLY A 258 17.00 -0.62 -8.40
C GLY A 258 16.19 -1.80 -8.91
N ASP A 259 16.52 -2.24 -10.12
CA ASP A 259 16.02 -3.46 -10.74
C ASP A 259 17.14 -4.50 -10.89
N ASP A 260 16.84 -5.63 -11.55
CA ASP A 260 17.82 -6.68 -11.83
C ASP A 260 18.83 -6.31 -12.94
N SER A 261 18.79 -5.08 -13.47
CA SER A 261 19.72 -4.62 -14.51
C SER A 261 21.16 -4.52 -14.03
N GLY A 262 21.35 -4.52 -12.71
CA GLY A 262 22.65 -4.54 -12.05
C GLY A 262 23.32 -3.18 -11.89
N TRP A 263 22.61 -2.08 -12.15
CA TRP A 263 23.10 -0.73 -11.85
C TRP A 263 23.04 -0.43 -10.35
N ASP A 264 24.05 0.30 -9.85
CA ASP A 264 24.13 0.76 -8.46
C ASP A 264 23.15 1.94 -8.25
N SER A 265 21.89 1.65 -7.92
CA SER A 265 20.96 2.71 -7.53
C SER A 265 21.42 3.36 -6.24
N ARG A 266 21.48 4.69 -6.19
CA ARG A 266 21.77 5.47 -4.96
C ARG A 266 20.61 6.41 -4.66
N VAL A 267 19.47 5.82 -4.32
CA VAL A 267 18.21 6.54 -4.09
C VAL A 267 17.66 6.21 -2.71
N SER A 268 17.14 7.23 -2.04
CA SER A 268 16.28 7.07 -0.88
C SER A 268 14.83 7.25 -1.29
N VAL A 269 13.96 6.33 -0.86
CA VAL A 269 12.51 6.44 -1.00
C VAL A 269 11.91 6.45 0.39
N ARG A 270 11.02 7.42 0.65
CA ARG A 270 10.35 7.64 1.93
C ARG A 270 8.88 7.95 1.69
N ASN A 271 8.05 7.74 2.71
CA ASN A 271 6.66 8.20 2.76
C ASN A 271 5.89 7.91 1.46
N VAL A 272 5.62 6.63 1.21
CA VAL A 272 4.88 6.18 0.03
C VAL A 272 3.39 6.10 0.34
N PHE A 273 2.56 6.71 -0.49
CA PHE A 273 1.10 6.75 -0.36
C PHE A 273 0.46 6.15 -1.61
N LEU A 274 -0.49 5.24 -1.43
CA LEU A 274 -1.28 4.65 -2.51
C LEU A 274 -2.74 5.08 -2.40
N TYR A 275 -3.27 5.66 -3.47
CA TYR A 275 -4.68 6.03 -3.59
C TYR A 275 -5.40 5.25 -4.68
N ASN A 276 -6.66 4.90 -4.45
CA ASN A 276 -7.55 4.25 -5.44
C ASN A 276 -8.23 5.23 -6.40
N ARG A 277 -7.66 6.44 -6.56
CA ARG A 277 -8.17 7.51 -7.41
C ARG A 277 -7.05 8.43 -7.88
N ILE A 278 -7.39 9.33 -8.80
CA ILE A 278 -6.52 10.42 -9.22
C ILE A 278 -6.54 11.55 -8.20
N LEU A 279 -5.36 12.04 -7.83
CA LEU A 279 -5.22 13.26 -7.04
C LEU A 279 -5.06 14.48 -7.95
N THR A 280 -5.63 15.61 -7.55
CA THR A 280 -5.36 16.89 -8.21
C THR A 280 -4.00 17.45 -7.80
N PRO A 281 -3.42 18.41 -8.55
CA PRO A 281 -2.20 19.10 -8.12
C PRO A 281 -2.33 19.78 -6.75
N GLU A 282 -3.51 20.28 -6.39
CA GLU A 282 -3.78 20.85 -5.06
C GLU A 282 -3.71 19.77 -3.98
N GLU A 283 -4.27 18.58 -4.25
CA GLU A 283 -4.18 17.44 -3.34
C GLU A 283 -2.76 16.91 -3.18
N LEU A 284 -1.97 16.86 -4.25
CA LEU A 284 -0.55 16.49 -4.18
C LEU A 284 0.24 17.42 -3.25
N ARG A 285 0.00 18.75 -3.33
CA ARG A 285 0.63 19.74 -2.43
C ARG A 285 0.26 19.54 -0.95
N MET A 286 -0.87 18.89 -0.69
CA MET A 286 -1.30 18.57 0.67
C MET A 286 -0.65 17.30 1.24
N VAL A 287 -0.19 16.38 0.40
CA VAL A 287 0.55 15.18 0.83
C VAL A 287 1.90 15.61 1.41
N LYS A 288 2.11 15.34 2.70
CA LYS A 288 3.34 15.76 3.40
C LYS A 288 4.51 14.80 3.11
N LYS A 289 5.70 15.37 2.92
CA LYS A 289 6.97 14.64 2.80
C LYS A 289 7.44 14.01 4.13
N THR A 290 6.68 14.19 5.22
CA THR A 290 6.91 13.63 6.56
C THR A 290 5.65 12.87 6.99
N GLY A 291 5.78 11.61 7.48
CA GLY A 291 4.61 10.74 7.53
C GLY A 291 4.49 9.71 8.67
N SER A 292 5.40 9.63 9.64
CA SER A 292 5.26 8.66 10.74
C SER A 292 4.78 9.31 12.05
N PRO A 293 3.80 8.71 12.76
CA PRO A 293 3.58 9.02 14.17
C PRO A 293 4.85 8.66 14.93
N LYS A 294 5.50 9.64 15.58
CA LYS A 294 6.64 9.34 16.44
C LYS A 294 6.15 8.50 17.62
N HIS A 295 6.43 7.21 17.61
CA HIS A 295 6.33 6.40 18.82
C HIS A 295 7.40 6.90 19.79
N GLU A 296 6.98 7.65 20.82
CA GLU A 296 7.84 7.94 21.97
C GLU A 296 8.21 6.61 22.63
N SER A 297 9.41 6.12 22.31
CA SER A 297 10.03 5.03 23.04
C SER A 297 10.60 5.61 24.33
N SER A 298 9.90 5.39 25.43
CA SER A 298 10.36 5.72 26.78
C SER A 298 11.70 5.04 27.06
N SER A 299 12.76 5.83 27.18
CA SER A 299 13.92 5.50 28.01
C SER A 299 14.32 6.74 28.82
N SER A 300 14.19 6.60 30.13
CA SER A 300 14.57 7.49 31.25
C SER A 300 16.05 7.92 31.17
N GLU A 301 16.57 9.04 31.68
CA GLU A 301 16.39 9.83 32.93
C GLU A 301 16.80 11.31 32.61
N SER A 302 16.44 12.42 33.28
CA SER A 302 16.34 12.72 34.71
C SER A 302 15.69 14.11 34.97
N SER A 303 15.04 14.21 36.13
CA SER A 303 14.83 15.36 37.03
C SER A 303 14.04 16.63 36.61
N GLY A 304 12.91 16.85 37.30
CA GLY A 304 12.44 18.20 37.72
C GLY A 304 10.98 18.53 37.35
N PRO A 305 10.09 18.90 38.31
CA PRO A 305 8.64 18.90 38.11
C PRO A 305 8.11 20.25 37.60
N ASP A 306 7.07 20.23 36.78
CA ASP A 306 5.77 20.80 37.14
C ASP A 306 4.72 20.59 36.05
N SER A 307 3.49 20.46 36.53
CA SER A 307 2.24 20.07 35.89
C SER A 307 1.80 20.91 34.69
N SER A 308 1.38 20.24 33.61
CA SER A 308 0.09 20.54 32.97
C SER A 308 -0.40 19.31 32.20
N VAL A 309 -1.40 18.63 32.76
CA VAL A 309 -2.14 17.56 32.10
C VAL A 309 -2.97 18.21 31.00
N HIS A 310 -2.54 18.09 29.75
CA HIS A 310 -3.43 18.24 28.60
C HIS A 310 -3.84 16.85 28.15
N GLU A 311 -4.85 16.32 28.82
CA GLU A 311 -5.58 15.13 28.43
C GLU A 311 -6.39 15.51 27.18
N SER A 312 -5.79 15.33 25.99
CA SER A 312 -6.52 15.44 24.73
C SER A 312 -7.39 14.20 24.56
N VAL A 313 -8.54 14.24 25.25
CA VAL A 313 -9.64 13.29 25.09
C VAL A 313 -10.18 13.45 23.66
N TYR A 314 -9.67 12.66 22.73
CA TYR A 314 -10.29 12.49 21.42
C TYR A 314 -11.54 11.60 21.58
N CYS A 315 -12.64 12.22 22.04
CA CYS A 315 -13.98 11.68 21.92
C CYS A 315 -14.38 11.68 20.43
N VAL A 316 -13.93 10.69 19.66
CA VAL A 316 -14.48 10.41 18.34
C VAL A 316 -15.73 9.58 18.53
N LEU A 317 -16.88 10.25 18.44
CA LEU A 317 -18.20 9.66 18.35
C LEU A 317 -18.21 8.58 17.26
N LEU A 318 -18.37 7.32 17.66
CA LEU A 318 -18.69 6.17 16.81
C LEU A 318 -20.07 6.38 16.17
N VAL A 319 -20.14 7.20 15.12
CA VAL A 319 -21.33 7.31 14.27
C VAL A 319 -21.17 6.32 13.12
N SER A 320 -21.76 5.15 13.33
CA SER A 320 -22.36 4.25 12.33
C SER A 320 -21.81 4.36 10.89
N LEU A 321 -20.67 3.72 10.63
CA LEU A 321 -20.28 3.37 9.27
C LEU A 321 -20.79 1.97 8.96
N GLY A 322 -21.67 1.88 7.96
CA GLY A 322 -22.20 0.62 7.45
C GLY A 322 -21.08 -0.26 6.91
N LEU A 323 -20.56 -1.13 7.77
CA LEU A 323 -19.66 -2.22 7.41
C LEU A 323 -20.43 -3.25 6.58
N TRP A 324 -20.06 -3.39 5.31
CA TRP A 324 -20.53 -4.49 4.46
C TRP A 324 -19.50 -5.61 4.54
N ALA A 325 -19.86 -6.74 5.18
CA ALA A 325 -19.07 -7.96 5.08
C ALA A 325 -19.52 -8.73 3.82
N ILE A 326 -18.66 -8.79 2.80
CA ILE A 326 -18.91 -9.62 1.61
C ILE A 326 -18.18 -10.95 1.80
N ALA A 327 -18.93 -12.04 1.88
CA ALA A 327 -18.38 -13.40 1.82
C ALA A 327 -18.37 -13.86 0.35
N VAL A 328 -17.18 -14.04 -0.24
CA VAL A 328 -17.02 -14.60 -1.59
C VAL A 328 -16.67 -16.08 -1.50
N LEU A 329 -17.46 -16.93 -2.17
CA LEU A 329 -17.18 -18.35 -2.36
C LEU A 329 -16.40 -18.53 -3.66
N TYR A 330 -15.17 -19.06 -3.59
CA TYR A 330 -14.56 -19.75 -4.72
C TYR A 330 -14.93 -21.23 -4.62
N GLY A 331 -15.80 -21.67 -5.51
CA GLY A 331 -15.98 -23.10 -5.81
C GLY A 331 -14.90 -23.52 -6.81
N MET A 332 -14.17 -24.58 -6.49
CA MET A 332 -13.44 -25.36 -7.49
C MET A 332 -14.42 -26.23 -8.28
#